data_AF-A0A415ETT6-F1
#
_entry.id   AF-A0A415ETT6-F1
#
_cell.length_a   1.000
_cell.length_b   1.000
_cell.length_c   1.000
_cell.angle_alpha   90.00
_cell.angle_beta   90.00
_cell.angle_gamma   90.00
#
_symmetry.space_group_name_H-M   'P 1'
#
loop_
_entity.id
_entity.type
_entity.pdbx_description
1 polymer ?
#
loop_
_entity_poly.entity_id
_entity_poly.type
_entity_poly.pdbx_seq_one_letter_code
_entity_poly.pdbx_strand_id
1 'polypeptide(L)'
;MTKIVDLRGDSRIMGPTNPNRSVTGITKIARHHSATATGDVWAFQNHWRGTLGWGTGGYHEIILRDGSVQLIYRDNVTTNGVGNHNSKTYHICVVGNGSFTAEQEKAFDERARAAMQRFNLKVDDVLGHNEFSGHASNSCPGINMTTVRNRLRGSGGATPAPNPTPNPTPNLKSNDTIANEVIAGKWGNGTERERRLREAGYNPQTIQALVNQKLGASAPKPTPAPQPALKPIGTIAQEVIDGKWGNGADREKRLRAAGYNPSTVQAEVNRRLGAGSAQPAGKTVDQLAREVIRGDWGNEPQRSQRLRAAGHDAAAVQRRVNQLL
;
A
#
# COMPACT_ATOMS: atom_id res chain seq x y z
N MET A 1 -6.51 -27.68 -5.13
CA MET A 1 -6.39 -26.84 -6.33
C MET A 1 -6.65 -25.40 -5.91
N THR A 2 -5.87 -24.42 -6.38
CA THR A 2 -6.10 -23.01 -6.04
C THR A 2 -7.47 -22.55 -6.53
N LYS A 3 -8.24 -21.85 -5.69
CA LYS A 3 -9.54 -21.29 -6.06
C LYS A 3 -9.33 -20.12 -7.02
N ILE A 4 -9.94 -20.20 -8.20
CA ILE A 4 -9.86 -19.16 -9.24
C ILE A 4 -11.22 -18.47 -9.36
N VAL A 5 -11.20 -17.14 -9.32
CA VAL A 5 -12.32 -16.27 -9.68
C VAL A 5 -11.95 -15.60 -11.00
N ASP A 6 -12.58 -16.03 -12.08
CA ASP A 6 -12.34 -15.47 -13.42
C ASP A 6 -13.20 -14.23 -13.63
N LEU A 7 -12.56 -13.06 -13.69
CA LEU A 7 -13.20 -11.75 -13.89
C LEU A 7 -12.87 -11.18 -15.28
N ARG A 8 -12.22 -11.95 -16.16
CA ARG A 8 -11.86 -11.48 -17.49
C ARG A 8 -13.12 -11.25 -18.33
N GLY A 9 -13.34 -10.00 -18.71
CA GLY A 9 -14.53 -9.58 -19.46
C GLY A 9 -15.71 -9.15 -18.59
N ASP A 10 -15.56 -9.17 -17.26
CA ASP A 10 -16.52 -8.53 -16.36
C ASP A 10 -16.54 -7.02 -16.61
N SER A 11 -17.73 -6.45 -16.82
CA SER A 11 -17.93 -5.05 -17.19
C SER A 11 -17.52 -4.05 -16.11
N ARG A 12 -17.32 -4.51 -14.87
CA ARG A 12 -16.88 -3.68 -13.74
C ARG A 12 -15.35 -3.55 -13.68
N ILE A 13 -14.61 -4.42 -14.38
CA ILE A 13 -13.15 -4.35 -14.46
C ILE A 13 -12.76 -3.15 -15.32
N MET A 14 -11.79 -2.38 -14.84
CA MET A 14 -11.32 -1.18 -15.53
C MET A 14 -10.66 -1.50 -16.88
N GLY A 15 -11.08 -0.81 -17.94
CA GLY A 15 -10.43 -0.88 -19.26
C GLY A 15 -10.60 -2.21 -19.98
N PRO A 16 -9.61 -2.65 -20.80
CA PRO A 16 -8.28 -2.04 -21.01
C PRO A 16 -8.28 -0.88 -22.02
N THR A 17 -7.45 0.14 -21.78
CA THR A 17 -7.17 1.24 -22.73
C THR A 17 -5.78 1.16 -23.37
N ASN A 18 -4.87 0.39 -22.76
CA ASN A 18 -3.55 0.16 -23.32
C ASN A 18 -3.63 -0.70 -24.60
N PRO A 19 -2.71 -0.50 -25.57
CA PRO A 19 -2.64 -1.35 -26.74
C PRO A 19 -2.33 -2.80 -26.34
N ASN A 20 -3.02 -3.73 -27.01
CA ASN A 20 -2.73 -5.14 -26.87
C ASN A 20 -1.33 -5.47 -27.42
N ARG A 21 -0.78 -6.58 -26.96
CA ARG A 21 0.48 -7.17 -27.40
C ARG A 21 0.26 -8.61 -27.88
N SER A 22 1.20 -9.14 -28.65
CA SER A 22 1.22 -10.58 -28.94
C SER A 22 1.50 -11.36 -27.65
N VAL A 23 0.82 -12.49 -27.48
CA VAL A 23 1.11 -13.44 -26.38
C VAL A 23 2.54 -13.99 -26.50
N THR A 24 3.04 -14.19 -27.72
CA THR A 24 4.43 -14.60 -27.97
C THR A 24 5.45 -13.51 -27.64
N GLY A 25 5.01 -12.26 -27.49
CA GLY A 25 5.84 -11.14 -27.06
C GLY A 25 6.05 -11.08 -25.55
N ILE A 26 5.39 -11.95 -24.77
CA ILE A 26 5.58 -12.06 -23.33
C ILE A 26 6.86 -12.85 -23.07
N THR A 27 7.84 -12.19 -22.47
CA THR A 27 9.16 -12.79 -22.18
C THR A 27 9.50 -12.80 -20.70
N LYS A 28 8.63 -12.22 -19.84
CA LYS A 28 8.85 -12.11 -18.39
C LYS A 28 7.57 -12.31 -17.61
N ILE A 29 7.72 -12.81 -16.38
CA ILE A 29 6.68 -12.81 -15.35
C ILE A 29 7.17 -11.91 -14.21
N ALA A 30 6.37 -10.94 -13.80
CA ALA A 30 6.63 -10.10 -12.66
C ALA A 30 5.80 -10.52 -11.44
N ARG A 31 6.48 -10.81 -10.33
CA ARG A 31 5.86 -10.87 -9.01
C ARG A 31 5.76 -9.47 -8.43
N HIS A 32 4.58 -9.16 -7.91
CA HIS A 32 4.27 -7.93 -7.18
C HIS A 32 3.78 -8.24 -5.76
N HIS A 33 3.91 -7.25 -4.88
CA HIS A 33 3.05 -7.16 -3.69
C HIS A 33 2.08 -5.99 -3.83
N SER A 34 1.01 -5.96 -3.04
CA SER A 34 0.07 -4.82 -3.09
C SER A 34 0.52 -3.64 -2.21
N ALA A 35 1.53 -3.84 -1.36
CA ALA A 35 1.92 -2.91 -0.28
C ALA A 35 0.77 -2.58 0.70
N THR A 36 -0.26 -3.42 0.74
CA THR A 36 -1.41 -3.32 1.65
C THR A 36 -1.58 -4.62 2.43
N ALA A 37 -2.18 -4.55 3.62
CA ALA A 37 -2.48 -5.76 4.40
C ALA A 37 -3.58 -6.63 3.77
N THR A 38 -4.54 -5.98 3.10
CA THR A 38 -5.71 -6.58 2.46
C THR A 38 -6.04 -5.86 1.15
N GLY A 39 -7.02 -6.37 0.42
CA GLY A 39 -7.53 -5.76 -0.81
C GLY A 39 -7.77 -6.80 -1.88
N ASP A 40 -8.33 -6.34 -2.99
CA ASP A 40 -8.69 -7.11 -4.17
C ASP A 40 -8.68 -6.20 -5.41
N VAL A 41 -9.04 -6.73 -6.57
CA VAL A 41 -9.10 -5.93 -7.81
C VAL A 41 -10.03 -4.73 -7.68
N TRP A 42 -11.15 -4.84 -6.95
CA TRP A 42 -12.14 -3.78 -6.81
C TRP A 42 -11.58 -2.60 -6.01
N ALA A 43 -10.86 -2.89 -4.94
CA ALA A 43 -10.16 -1.88 -4.16
C ALA A 43 -9.00 -1.26 -4.96
N PHE A 44 -8.18 -2.07 -5.62
CA PHE A 44 -6.98 -1.57 -6.32
C PHE A 44 -7.33 -0.75 -7.56
N GLN A 45 -8.37 -1.11 -8.31
CA GLN A 45 -8.79 -0.33 -9.47
C GLN A 45 -9.31 1.06 -9.12
N ASN A 46 -9.84 1.25 -7.92
CA ASN A 46 -10.23 2.58 -7.45
C ASN A 46 -9.01 3.48 -7.27
N HIS A 47 -7.90 2.94 -6.78
CA HIS A 47 -6.64 3.66 -6.70
C HIS A 47 -6.05 3.92 -8.09
N TRP A 48 -5.99 2.90 -8.96
CA TRP A 48 -5.45 3.06 -10.32
C TRP A 48 -6.22 4.12 -11.13
N ARG A 49 -7.55 4.08 -11.09
CA ARG A 49 -8.41 5.05 -11.78
C ARG A 49 -8.35 6.42 -11.13
N GLY A 50 -8.62 6.50 -9.83
CA GLY A 50 -8.85 7.77 -9.14
C GLY A 50 -7.58 8.50 -8.71
N THR A 51 -6.47 7.78 -8.52
CA THR A 51 -5.19 8.37 -8.08
C THR A 51 -4.16 8.40 -9.22
N LEU A 52 -4.04 7.32 -9.99
CA LEU A 52 -3.02 7.21 -11.03
C LEU A 52 -3.53 7.60 -12.42
N GLY A 53 -4.85 7.78 -12.59
CA GLY A 53 -5.46 8.14 -13.88
C GLY A 53 -5.35 7.03 -14.94
N TRP A 54 -5.14 5.78 -14.52
CA TRP A 54 -4.95 4.68 -15.46
C TRP A 54 -6.26 4.22 -16.07
N GLY A 55 -6.24 3.89 -17.36
CA GLY A 55 -7.34 3.22 -18.04
C GLY A 55 -7.22 1.69 -18.09
N THR A 56 -6.03 1.13 -17.81
CA THR A 56 -5.82 -0.33 -17.60
C THR A 56 -5.19 -0.56 -16.23
N GLY A 57 -5.62 -1.61 -15.52
CA GLY A 57 -5.09 -1.95 -14.20
C GLY A 57 -3.65 -2.47 -14.22
N GLY A 58 -3.08 -2.68 -13.03
CA GLY A 58 -1.65 -3.01 -12.89
C GLY A 58 -1.32 -4.48 -13.17
N TYR A 59 -2.24 -5.40 -12.85
CA TYR A 59 -1.94 -6.82 -12.74
C TYR A 59 -2.90 -7.69 -13.53
N HIS A 60 -2.38 -8.76 -14.14
CA HIS A 60 -3.21 -9.76 -14.82
C HIS A 60 -3.93 -10.63 -13.81
N GLU A 61 -3.28 -10.89 -12.68
CA GLU A 61 -3.80 -11.70 -11.59
C GLU A 61 -3.50 -11.06 -10.24
N ILE A 62 -4.43 -11.20 -9.29
CA ILE A 62 -4.24 -10.84 -7.87
C ILE A 62 -4.50 -12.08 -7.01
N ILE A 63 -3.59 -12.37 -6.09
CA ILE A 63 -3.67 -13.47 -5.13
C ILE A 63 -4.03 -12.91 -3.76
N LEU A 64 -5.24 -13.20 -3.30
CA LEU A 64 -5.78 -12.74 -2.01
C LEU A 64 -5.14 -13.47 -0.83
N ARG A 65 -5.38 -12.98 0.40
CA ARG A 65 -4.77 -13.52 1.63
C ARG A 65 -5.08 -15.00 1.88
N ASP A 66 -6.24 -15.46 1.43
CA ASP A 66 -6.68 -16.87 1.53
C ASP A 66 -6.11 -17.76 0.43
N GLY A 67 -5.27 -17.21 -0.47
CA GLY A 67 -4.71 -17.90 -1.62
C GLY A 67 -5.62 -17.97 -2.84
N SER A 68 -6.84 -17.42 -2.79
CA SER A 68 -7.69 -17.35 -3.98
C SER A 68 -7.12 -16.35 -5.01
N VAL A 69 -7.34 -16.65 -6.29
CA VAL A 69 -6.78 -15.89 -7.43
C VAL A 69 -7.90 -15.20 -8.18
N GLN A 70 -7.81 -13.89 -8.35
CA GLN A 70 -8.63 -13.12 -9.27
C GLN A 70 -7.90 -12.99 -10.61
N LEU A 71 -8.44 -13.57 -11.68
CA LEU A 71 -7.96 -13.36 -13.06
C LEU A 71 -8.67 -12.15 -13.65
N ILE A 72 -7.92 -11.14 -14.06
CA ILE A 72 -8.46 -9.80 -14.34
C ILE A 72 -8.39 -9.48 -15.82
N TYR A 73 -7.20 -9.66 -16.41
CA TYR A 73 -6.94 -9.36 -17.81
C TYR A 73 -6.52 -10.60 -18.59
N ARG A 74 -6.86 -10.64 -19.88
CA ARG A 74 -6.36 -11.67 -20.81
C ARG A 74 -4.87 -11.44 -21.09
N ASP A 75 -4.16 -12.50 -21.49
CA ASP A 75 -2.70 -12.48 -21.68
C ASP A 75 -2.20 -11.40 -22.65
N ASN A 76 -2.98 -11.11 -23.69
CA ASN A 76 -2.66 -10.13 -24.71
C ASN A 76 -2.83 -8.67 -24.25
N VAL A 77 -3.43 -8.43 -23.08
CA VAL A 77 -3.62 -7.08 -22.54
C VAL A 77 -2.32 -6.59 -21.90
N THR A 78 -1.86 -5.41 -22.30
CA THR A 78 -0.73 -4.75 -21.64
C THR A 78 -1.20 -4.08 -20.35
N THR A 79 -0.84 -4.61 -19.17
CA THR A 79 -1.17 -4.01 -17.86
C THR A 79 -0.10 -3.03 -17.38
N ASN A 80 -0.38 -2.25 -16.34
CA ASN A 80 0.50 -1.18 -15.84
C ASN A 80 1.30 -1.59 -14.58
N GLY A 81 1.99 -2.72 -14.61
CA GLY A 81 2.63 -3.27 -13.41
C GLY A 81 4.08 -2.86 -13.19
N VAL A 82 4.88 -2.71 -14.24
CA VAL A 82 6.29 -2.28 -14.16
C VAL A 82 6.57 -1.27 -15.27
N GLY A 83 6.77 0.00 -14.91
CA GLY A 83 7.05 1.07 -15.87
C GLY A 83 8.19 0.71 -16.83
N ASN A 84 8.00 0.98 -18.13
CA ASN A 84 8.91 0.63 -19.24
C ASN A 84 9.10 -0.88 -19.53
N HIS A 85 8.44 -1.78 -18.81
CA HIS A 85 8.55 -3.24 -19.01
C HIS A 85 7.21 -3.93 -19.29
N ASN A 86 6.12 -3.19 -19.26
CA ASN A 86 4.73 -3.69 -19.38
C ASN A 86 4.46 -4.49 -20.66
N SER A 87 5.01 -4.09 -21.81
CA SER A 87 4.69 -4.71 -23.11
C SER A 87 5.24 -6.14 -23.27
N LYS A 88 6.12 -6.60 -22.37
CA LYS A 88 6.73 -7.93 -22.41
C LYS A 88 6.45 -8.78 -21.17
N THR A 89 5.63 -8.27 -20.25
CA THR A 89 5.54 -8.82 -18.90
C THR A 89 4.13 -9.24 -18.52
N TYR A 90 4.01 -10.45 -17.99
CA TYR A 90 2.83 -10.95 -17.30
C TYR A 90 2.93 -10.62 -15.81
N HIS A 91 1.90 -10.01 -15.22
CA HIS A 91 2.00 -9.43 -13.87
C HIS A 91 1.09 -10.16 -12.87
N ILE A 92 1.67 -10.71 -11.81
CA ILE A 92 0.97 -11.40 -10.73
C ILE A 92 1.23 -10.65 -9.42
N CYS A 93 0.18 -10.14 -8.78
CA CYS A 93 0.26 -9.47 -7.47
C CYS A 93 -0.15 -10.39 -6.35
N VAL A 94 0.61 -10.40 -5.25
CA VAL A 94 0.26 -11.09 -4.01
C VAL A 94 -0.13 -10.04 -2.97
N VAL A 95 -1.36 -10.12 -2.46
CA VAL A 95 -1.87 -9.15 -1.49
C VAL A 95 -1.08 -9.25 -0.18
N GLY A 96 -0.44 -8.15 0.20
CA GLY A 96 0.44 -8.13 1.36
C GLY A 96 1.56 -7.10 1.21
N ASN A 97 2.35 -6.97 2.28
CA ASN A 97 3.56 -6.15 2.31
C ASN A 97 4.70 -6.93 2.97
N GLY A 98 5.29 -7.87 2.24
CA GLY A 98 6.44 -8.66 2.67
C GLY A 98 6.17 -9.74 3.72
N SER A 99 4.89 -9.98 4.03
CA SER A 99 4.42 -11.14 4.78
C SER A 99 3.30 -11.79 3.98
N PHE A 100 3.51 -13.04 3.56
CA PHE A 100 2.59 -13.78 2.68
C PHE A 100 2.23 -15.12 3.32
N THR A 101 1.00 -15.57 3.13
CA THR A 101 0.52 -16.85 3.68
C THR A 101 1.05 -18.03 2.87
N ALA A 102 0.99 -19.23 3.45
CA ALA A 102 1.39 -20.45 2.74
C ALA A 102 0.48 -20.70 1.52
N GLU A 103 -0.81 -20.39 1.64
CA GLU A 103 -1.80 -20.50 0.58
C GLU A 103 -1.49 -19.53 -0.57
N GLN A 104 -1.03 -18.31 -0.26
CA GLN A 104 -0.59 -17.34 -1.25
C GLN A 104 0.67 -17.79 -1.99
N GLU A 105 1.67 -18.30 -1.29
CA GLU A 105 2.90 -18.79 -1.93
C GLU A 105 2.60 -20.01 -2.80
N LYS A 106 1.74 -20.92 -2.33
CA LYS A 106 1.28 -22.07 -3.11
C LYS A 106 0.54 -21.64 -4.37
N ALA A 107 -0.38 -20.68 -4.25
CA ALA A 107 -1.10 -20.12 -5.39
C ALA A 107 -0.14 -19.43 -6.36
N PHE A 108 0.80 -18.61 -5.87
CA PHE A 108 1.80 -17.96 -6.72
C PHE A 108 2.62 -18.99 -7.49
N ASP A 109 3.10 -20.04 -6.82
CA ASP A 109 3.92 -21.06 -7.44
C ASP A 109 3.12 -21.85 -8.52
N GLU A 110 1.85 -22.15 -8.29
CA GLU A 110 0.95 -22.76 -9.29
C GLU A 110 0.73 -21.82 -10.49
N ARG A 111 0.41 -20.54 -10.25
CA ARG A 111 0.13 -19.56 -11.30
C ARG A 111 1.37 -19.21 -12.12
N ALA A 112 2.53 -19.04 -11.48
CA ALA A 112 3.79 -18.76 -12.14
C ALA A 112 4.24 -19.93 -13.01
N ARG A 113 4.15 -21.19 -12.54
CA ARG A 113 4.47 -22.36 -13.37
C ARG A 113 3.53 -22.50 -14.58
N ALA A 114 2.23 -22.28 -14.38
CA ALA A 114 1.27 -22.29 -15.49
C ALA A 114 1.58 -21.20 -16.53
N ALA A 115 1.93 -19.99 -16.08
CA ALA A 115 2.35 -18.91 -16.98
C ALA A 115 3.68 -19.23 -17.68
N MET A 116 4.65 -19.82 -16.98
CA MET A 116 5.92 -20.26 -17.58
C MET A 116 5.69 -21.27 -18.70
N GLN A 117 4.84 -22.28 -18.47
CA GLN A 117 4.49 -23.26 -19.50
C GLN A 117 3.75 -22.59 -20.68
N ARG A 118 2.76 -21.74 -20.38
CA ARG A 118 1.94 -21.06 -21.39
C ARG A 118 2.73 -20.14 -22.30
N PHE A 119 3.76 -19.48 -21.77
CA PHE A 119 4.58 -18.50 -22.49
C PHE A 119 5.96 -19.05 -22.89
N ASN A 120 6.23 -20.33 -22.64
CA ASN A 120 7.53 -20.98 -22.88
C ASN A 120 8.72 -20.24 -22.20
N LEU A 121 8.55 -19.91 -20.92
CA LEU A 121 9.54 -19.17 -20.12
C LEU A 121 10.28 -20.08 -19.14
N LYS A 122 11.50 -19.67 -18.80
CA LYS A 122 12.31 -20.32 -17.78
C LYS A 122 12.08 -19.67 -16.43
N VAL A 123 12.49 -20.35 -15.36
CA VAL A 123 12.35 -19.82 -14.00
C VAL A 123 13.12 -18.51 -13.80
N ASP A 124 14.20 -18.30 -14.55
CA ASP A 124 14.99 -17.06 -14.52
C ASP A 124 14.27 -15.88 -15.19
N ASP A 125 13.18 -16.14 -15.93
CA ASP A 125 12.29 -15.10 -16.46
C ASP A 125 11.22 -14.66 -15.46
N VAL A 126 11.18 -15.27 -14.26
CA VAL A 126 10.33 -14.86 -13.14
C VAL A 126 11.09 -13.91 -12.24
N LEU A 127 10.71 -12.64 -12.30
CA LEU A 127 11.38 -11.53 -11.64
C LEU A 127 10.48 -10.87 -10.59
N GLY A 128 11.08 -10.37 -9.52
CA GLY A 128 10.42 -9.38 -8.67
C GLY A 128 10.36 -8.02 -9.39
N HIS A 129 9.41 -7.16 -9.05
CA HIS A 129 9.38 -5.78 -9.59
C HIS A 129 10.75 -5.11 -9.46
N ASN A 130 11.39 -5.21 -8.30
CA ASN A 130 12.71 -4.66 -8.05
C ASN A 130 13.87 -5.27 -8.85
N GLU A 131 13.66 -6.40 -9.53
CA GLU A 131 14.70 -7.02 -10.38
C GLU A 131 14.62 -6.53 -11.84
N PHE A 132 13.61 -5.74 -12.21
CA PHE A 132 13.55 -5.10 -13.52
C PHE A 132 14.49 -3.90 -13.59
N SER A 133 15.12 -3.69 -14.76
CA SER A 133 16.04 -2.58 -14.95
C SER A 133 15.33 -1.23 -14.72
N GLY A 134 15.97 -0.36 -13.91
CA GLY A 134 15.40 0.92 -13.49
C GLY A 134 14.48 0.85 -12.27
N HIS A 135 14.25 -0.33 -11.66
CA HIS A 135 13.34 -0.50 -10.52
C HIS A 135 14.00 -1.05 -9.25
N ALA A 136 15.34 -1.12 -9.19
CA ALA A 136 16.09 -1.73 -8.07
C ALA A 136 15.84 -1.11 -6.69
N SER A 137 15.45 0.18 -6.63
CA SER A 137 15.09 0.86 -5.38
C SER A 137 13.70 0.50 -4.84
N ASN A 138 12.90 -0.24 -5.61
CA ASN A 138 11.58 -0.65 -5.19
C ASN A 138 11.66 -1.77 -4.14
N SER A 139 10.80 -1.71 -3.12
CA SER A 139 10.70 -2.77 -2.11
C SER A 139 9.82 -3.93 -2.58
N CYS A 140 9.00 -3.73 -3.62
CA CYS A 140 8.19 -4.75 -4.26
C CYS A 140 9.11 -5.79 -4.93
N PRO A 141 8.94 -7.11 -4.69
CA PRO A 141 7.72 -7.76 -4.18
C PRO A 141 7.70 -8.05 -2.67
N GLY A 142 8.60 -7.48 -1.87
CA GLY A 142 8.67 -7.71 -0.42
C GLY A 142 9.11 -9.13 -0.05
N ILE A 143 9.70 -9.89 -0.98
CA ILE A 143 10.24 -11.23 -0.74
C ILE A 143 11.52 -11.44 -1.55
N ASN A 144 12.42 -12.29 -1.04
CA ASN A 144 13.60 -12.70 -1.78
C ASN A 144 13.22 -13.60 -2.97
N MET A 145 13.41 -13.07 -4.19
CA MET A 145 13.06 -13.78 -5.41
C MET A 145 13.94 -14.99 -5.72
N THR A 146 15.14 -15.10 -5.14
CA THR A 146 15.94 -16.33 -5.20
C THR A 146 15.21 -17.48 -4.49
N THR A 147 14.59 -17.22 -3.33
CA THR A 147 13.76 -18.21 -2.64
C THR A 147 12.56 -18.63 -3.49
N VAL A 148 11.88 -17.67 -4.11
CA VAL A 148 10.75 -17.94 -5.00
C VAL A 148 11.17 -18.81 -6.18
N ARG A 149 12.22 -18.43 -6.90
CA ARG A 149 12.76 -19.20 -8.03
C ARG A 149 13.22 -20.60 -7.61
N ASN A 150 13.80 -20.78 -6.43
CA ASN A 150 14.16 -22.10 -5.91
C ASN A 150 12.93 -23.01 -5.74
N ARG A 151 11.82 -22.49 -5.19
CA ARG A 151 10.57 -23.27 -5.10
C ARG A 151 10.01 -23.61 -6.48
N LEU A 152 10.07 -22.67 -7.42
CA LEU A 152 9.61 -22.91 -8.79
C LEU A 152 10.42 -24.00 -9.50
N ARG A 153 11.74 -24.05 -9.29
CA ARG A 153 12.65 -25.11 -9.81
C ARG A 153 12.33 -26.48 -9.22
N GLY A 154 12.06 -26.55 -7.92
CA GLY A 154 11.87 -27.80 -7.16
C GLY A 154 10.59 -28.59 -7.47
N SER A 155 9.92 -28.37 -8.60
CA SER A 155 8.70 -29.11 -8.98
C SER A 155 8.68 -29.56 -10.45
N GLY A 156 9.84 -29.68 -11.08
CA GLY A 156 9.96 -30.29 -12.40
C GLY A 156 9.83 -31.81 -12.34
N GLY A 157 8.61 -32.33 -12.26
CA GLY A 157 8.30 -33.77 -12.47
C GLY A 157 7.11 -34.30 -11.68
N ALA A 158 6.08 -34.76 -12.42
CA ALA A 158 4.94 -35.62 -12.03
C ALA A 158 3.63 -34.99 -11.46
N THR A 159 2.53 -35.25 -12.17
CA THR A 159 1.12 -35.22 -11.73
C THR A 159 0.76 -36.52 -10.94
N PRO A 160 -0.39 -36.63 -10.24
CA PRO A 160 -0.44 -36.75 -8.77
C PRO A 160 -1.02 -38.09 -8.24
N ALA A 161 -0.54 -38.56 -7.07
CA ALA A 161 -1.29 -39.27 -6.00
C ALA A 161 -0.32 -39.73 -4.87
N PRO A 162 -0.87 -40.30 -3.78
CA PRO A 162 -1.16 -39.67 -2.50
C PRO A 162 0.10 -39.48 -1.62
N ASN A 163 0.03 -38.60 -0.62
CA ASN A 163 1.09 -38.37 0.38
C ASN A 163 1.86 -39.65 0.76
N PRO A 164 3.21 -39.59 0.74
CA PRO A 164 3.97 -40.24 1.80
C PRO A 164 4.98 -39.27 2.44
N THR A 165 4.94 -39.33 3.77
CA THR A 165 5.85 -38.88 4.83
C THR A 165 7.26 -38.34 4.49
N PRO A 166 7.74 -37.31 5.24
CA PRO A 166 9.01 -36.63 5.01
C PRO A 166 10.22 -37.33 5.67
N ASN A 167 11.41 -37.26 5.04
CA ASN A 167 12.71 -36.99 5.70
C ASN A 167 13.92 -37.02 4.73
N PRO A 168 15.09 -36.41 5.07
CA PRO A 168 15.31 -35.16 5.80
C PRO A 168 16.30 -34.24 5.05
N THR A 169 15.93 -32.98 4.82
CA THR A 169 16.89 -31.86 4.77
C THR A 169 17.00 -31.28 6.18
N PRO A 170 18.09 -30.56 6.56
CA PRO A 170 18.38 -30.24 7.96
C PRO A 170 17.12 -29.73 8.64
N ASN A 171 16.64 -30.50 9.63
CA ASN A 171 15.32 -30.35 10.22
C ASN A 171 15.31 -29.09 11.09
N LEU A 172 15.26 -27.93 10.42
CA LEU A 172 15.14 -26.64 11.04
C LEU A 172 13.75 -26.59 11.65
N LYS A 173 13.71 -26.47 12.98
CA LYS A 173 12.48 -26.25 13.73
C LYS A 173 11.76 -25.03 13.15
N SER A 174 10.43 -25.03 13.20
CA SER A 174 9.66 -23.91 12.67
C SER A 174 10.08 -22.59 13.31
N ASN A 175 9.92 -21.48 12.57
CA ASN A 175 10.19 -20.14 13.11
C ASN A 175 9.37 -19.86 14.39
N ASP A 176 8.18 -20.46 14.51
CA ASP A 176 7.36 -20.38 15.72
C ASP A 176 8.01 -21.12 16.90
N THR A 177 8.50 -22.34 16.67
CA THR A 177 9.26 -23.13 17.65
C THR A 177 10.51 -22.38 18.09
N ILE A 178 11.28 -21.84 17.14
CA ILE A 178 12.48 -21.06 17.44
C ILE A 178 12.15 -19.78 18.19
N ALA A 179 11.05 -19.09 17.87
CA ALA A 179 10.58 -17.94 18.64
C ALA A 179 10.25 -18.32 20.09
N ASN A 180 9.60 -19.47 20.34
CA ASN A 180 9.36 -19.98 21.69
C ASN A 180 10.67 -20.31 22.42
N GLU A 181 11.67 -20.87 21.73
CA GLU A 181 12.99 -21.15 22.31
C GLU A 181 13.79 -19.88 22.62
N VAL A 182 13.65 -18.83 21.81
CA VAL A 182 14.21 -17.50 22.08
C VAL A 182 13.57 -16.89 23.32
N ILE A 183 12.24 -16.99 23.47
CA ILE A 183 11.51 -16.55 24.66
C ILE A 183 11.99 -17.31 25.90
N ALA A 184 12.22 -18.62 25.77
CA ALA A 184 12.77 -19.48 26.82
C ALA A 184 14.29 -19.25 27.07
N GLY A 185 14.93 -18.29 26.41
CA GLY A 185 16.33 -17.90 26.64
C GLY A 185 17.39 -18.81 26.02
N LYS A 186 17.00 -19.84 25.24
CA LYS A 186 17.92 -20.87 24.72
C LYS A 186 18.90 -20.36 23.67
N TRP A 187 18.65 -19.17 23.11
CA TRP A 187 19.42 -18.58 22.03
C TRP A 187 20.29 -17.39 22.48
N GLY A 188 20.42 -17.12 23.79
CA GLY A 188 21.17 -15.98 24.31
C GLY A 188 20.46 -14.63 24.13
N ASN A 189 21.19 -13.52 24.26
CA ASN A 189 20.65 -12.16 24.22
C ASN A 189 21.38 -11.28 23.18
N GLY A 190 20.74 -10.19 22.76
CA GLY A 190 21.31 -9.19 21.86
C GLY A 190 21.92 -9.75 20.58
N THR A 191 23.13 -9.29 20.25
CA THR A 191 23.88 -9.63 19.03
C THR A 191 24.25 -11.11 18.93
N GLU A 192 24.48 -11.78 20.07
CA GLU A 192 24.82 -13.21 20.10
C GLU A 192 23.65 -14.09 19.65
N ARG A 193 22.42 -13.71 20.04
CA ARG A 193 21.20 -14.37 19.56
C ARG A 193 21.07 -14.27 18.05
N GLU A 194 21.28 -13.08 17.50
CA GLU A 194 21.18 -12.89 16.06
C GLU A 194 22.24 -13.69 15.30
N ARG A 195 23.48 -13.74 15.82
CA ARG A 195 24.57 -14.54 15.24
C ARG A 195 24.21 -16.03 15.21
N ARG A 196 23.77 -16.60 16.34
CA ARG A 196 23.37 -18.02 16.43
C ARG A 196 22.21 -18.34 15.50
N LEU A 197 21.21 -17.47 15.43
CA LEU A 197 20.08 -17.65 14.52
C LEU A 197 20.54 -17.66 13.06
N ARG A 198 21.43 -16.75 12.64
CA ARG A 198 21.99 -16.74 11.28
C ARG A 198 22.82 -17.98 10.97
N GLU A 199 23.70 -18.39 11.89
CA GLU A 199 24.53 -19.60 11.76
C GLU A 199 23.69 -20.88 11.66
N ALA A 200 22.58 -20.92 12.40
CA ALA A 200 21.60 -21.99 12.33
C ALA A 200 20.64 -21.87 11.13
N GLY A 201 20.81 -20.88 10.25
CA GLY A 201 20.02 -20.74 9.02
C GLY A 201 18.66 -20.04 9.18
N TYR A 202 18.39 -19.41 10.32
CA TYR A 202 17.18 -18.61 10.56
C TYR A 202 17.39 -17.13 10.28
N ASN A 203 16.31 -16.42 9.91
CA ASN A 203 16.30 -14.97 9.79
C ASN A 203 15.99 -14.33 11.17
N PRO A 204 16.95 -13.63 11.82
CA PRO A 204 16.75 -13.11 13.17
C PRO A 204 15.59 -12.12 13.29
N GLN A 205 15.36 -11.29 12.28
CA GLN A 205 14.30 -10.30 12.25
C GLN A 205 12.91 -10.98 12.20
N THR A 206 12.81 -12.08 11.45
CA THR A 206 11.57 -12.88 11.39
C THR A 206 11.27 -13.54 12.74
N ILE A 207 12.29 -14.13 13.38
CA ILE A 207 12.16 -14.72 14.72
C ILE A 207 11.84 -13.65 15.76
N GLN A 208 12.48 -12.49 15.71
CA GLN A 208 12.25 -11.40 16.65
C GLN A 208 10.83 -10.82 16.51
N ALA A 209 10.29 -10.72 15.29
CA ALA A 209 8.91 -10.31 15.09
C ALA A 209 7.91 -11.29 15.72
N LEU A 210 8.15 -12.60 15.58
CA LEU A 210 7.33 -13.64 16.22
C LEU A 210 7.46 -13.65 17.74
N VAL A 211 8.67 -13.41 18.27
CA VAL A 211 8.91 -13.24 19.71
C VAL A 211 8.11 -12.05 20.25
N ASN A 212 8.14 -10.91 19.57
CA ASN A 212 7.38 -9.72 19.96
C ASN A 212 5.87 -9.98 19.94
N GLN A 213 5.39 -10.68 18.89
CA GLN A 213 3.99 -11.08 18.77
C GLN A 213 3.55 -12.01 19.92
N LYS A 214 4.38 -12.99 20.29
CA LYS A 214 4.08 -13.98 21.34
C LYS A 214 4.14 -13.43 22.76
N LEU A 215 5.05 -12.48 23.03
CA LEU A 215 5.16 -11.84 24.33
C LEU A 215 4.10 -10.75 24.56
N GLY A 216 3.13 -10.59 23.65
CA GLY A 216 2.14 -9.52 23.72
C GLY A 216 2.76 -8.12 23.66
N ALA A 217 4.04 -8.03 23.29
CA ALA A 217 4.74 -6.77 23.12
C ALA A 217 4.26 -6.17 21.80
N SER A 218 3.28 -5.27 21.90
CA SER A 218 2.92 -4.38 20.80
C SER A 218 4.22 -3.77 20.28
N ALA A 219 4.57 -4.08 19.03
CA ALA A 219 5.84 -3.66 18.45
C ALA A 219 5.97 -2.12 18.58
N PRO A 220 7.10 -1.59 19.07
CA PRO A 220 7.41 -0.19 18.91
C PRO A 220 7.39 0.13 17.42
N LYS A 221 6.61 1.15 17.06
CA LYS A 221 6.50 1.68 15.70
C LYS A 221 7.90 1.88 15.10
N PRO A 222 8.22 1.34 13.91
CA PRO A 222 9.52 1.55 13.30
C PRO A 222 9.75 3.05 13.08
N THR A 223 10.86 3.55 13.61
CA THR A 223 11.29 4.94 13.46
C THR A 223 11.71 5.17 12.00
N PRO A 224 11.11 6.12 11.27
CA PRO A 224 11.57 6.46 9.93
C PRO A 224 13.01 6.99 9.96
N ALA A 225 13.76 6.74 8.89
CA ALA A 225 15.02 7.42 8.60
C ALA A 225 14.82 8.96 8.66
N PRO A 226 15.87 9.76 8.96
CA PRO A 226 15.73 11.20 9.19
C PRO A 226 15.07 11.86 7.98
N GLN A 227 13.81 12.24 8.15
CA GLN A 227 13.05 13.00 7.18
C GLN A 227 13.65 14.42 7.15
N PRO A 228 13.80 15.07 5.97
CA PRO A 228 14.22 16.46 5.93
C PRO A 228 13.33 17.26 6.88
N ALA A 229 13.96 18.07 7.74
CA ALA A 229 13.26 18.75 8.82
C ALA A 229 12.03 19.46 8.28
N LEU A 230 10.85 19.05 8.74
CA LEU A 230 9.60 19.71 8.40
C LEU A 230 9.71 21.19 8.80
N LYS A 231 9.31 22.10 7.90
CA LYS A 231 9.16 23.52 8.27
C LYS A 231 8.28 23.64 9.53
N PRO A 232 8.55 24.61 10.42
CA PRO A 232 7.75 24.81 11.62
C PRO A 232 6.26 24.96 11.32
N ILE A 233 5.40 24.45 12.22
CA ILE A 233 3.94 24.51 12.08
C ILE A 233 3.46 25.95 11.86
N GLY A 234 4.10 26.94 12.49
CA GLY A 234 3.79 28.35 12.27
C GLY A 234 4.01 28.81 10.82
N THR A 235 5.06 28.34 10.15
CA THR A 235 5.31 28.65 8.73
C THR A 235 4.24 28.03 7.84
N ILE A 236 3.88 26.78 8.10
CA ILE A 236 2.85 26.08 7.33
C ILE A 236 1.46 26.69 7.57
N ALA A 237 1.14 27.07 8.80
CA ALA A 237 -0.11 27.76 9.11
C ALA A 237 -0.21 29.09 8.35
N GLN A 238 0.89 29.83 8.20
CA GLN A 238 0.92 31.03 7.37
C GLN A 238 0.70 30.70 5.89
N GLU A 239 1.40 29.71 5.34
CA GLU A 239 1.21 29.29 3.95
C GLU A 239 -0.23 28.80 3.68
N VAL A 240 -0.90 28.22 4.68
CA VAL A 240 -2.33 27.86 4.60
C VAL A 240 -3.21 29.11 4.56
N ILE A 241 -2.94 30.12 5.40
CA ILE A 241 -3.64 31.42 5.38
C ILE A 241 -3.42 32.13 4.02
N ASP A 242 -2.21 32.02 3.45
CA ASP A 242 -1.86 32.55 2.14
C ASP A 242 -2.49 31.74 0.98
N GLY A 243 -3.25 30.67 1.25
CA GLY A 243 -3.94 29.87 0.24
C GLY A 243 -3.07 28.85 -0.51
N LYS A 244 -1.80 28.67 -0.14
CA LYS A 244 -0.84 27.81 -0.86
C LYS A 244 -1.13 26.31 -0.76
N TRP A 245 -2.00 25.93 0.18
CA TRP A 245 -2.33 24.53 0.47
C TRP A 245 -3.70 24.11 -0.05
N GLY A 246 -4.39 24.94 -0.85
CA GLY A 246 -5.75 24.63 -1.31
C GLY A 246 -6.80 24.71 -0.20
N ASN A 247 -8.02 24.27 -0.51
CA ASN A 247 -9.19 24.47 0.37
C ASN A 247 -9.81 23.13 0.81
N GLY A 248 -10.38 23.10 2.03
CA GLY A 248 -11.13 21.95 2.54
C GLY A 248 -10.36 20.62 2.50
N ALA A 249 -10.93 19.61 1.85
CA ALA A 249 -10.36 18.26 1.77
C ALA A 249 -9.03 18.20 1.00
N ASP A 250 -8.83 19.08 0.01
CA ASP A 250 -7.57 19.15 -0.75
C ASP A 250 -6.42 19.59 0.16
N ARG A 251 -6.66 20.57 1.02
CA ARG A 251 -5.71 21.01 2.05
C ARG A 251 -5.31 19.90 3.00
N GLU A 252 -6.29 19.18 3.54
CA GLU A 252 -5.98 18.08 4.44
C GLU A 252 -5.18 16.97 3.77
N LYS A 253 -5.51 16.65 2.51
CA LYS A 253 -4.79 15.67 1.70
C LYS A 253 -3.34 16.10 1.49
N ARG A 254 -3.10 17.36 1.11
CA ARG A 254 -1.75 17.91 0.87
C ARG A 254 -0.92 17.96 2.15
N LEU A 255 -1.51 18.39 3.28
CA LEU A 255 -0.82 18.42 4.58
C LEU A 255 -0.43 17.01 5.04
N ARG A 256 -1.35 16.03 4.95
CA ARG A 256 -1.05 14.63 5.28
C ARG A 256 0.04 14.06 4.38
N ALA A 257 0.00 14.33 3.09
CA ALA A 257 1.00 13.88 2.12
C ALA A 257 2.39 14.49 2.40
N ALA A 258 2.44 15.74 2.86
CA ALA A 258 3.68 16.41 3.25
C ALA A 258 4.18 16.03 4.67
N GLY A 259 3.50 15.13 5.37
CA GLY A 259 3.89 14.67 6.70
C GLY A 259 3.44 15.57 7.86
N TYR A 260 2.58 16.57 7.59
CA TYR A 260 2.00 17.43 8.62
C TYR A 260 0.70 16.83 9.17
N ASN A 261 0.44 17.08 10.46
CA ASN A 261 -0.86 16.81 11.06
C ASN A 261 -1.82 17.97 10.73
N PRO A 262 -2.90 17.74 9.95
CA PRO A 262 -3.82 18.80 9.58
C PRO A 262 -4.51 19.45 10.79
N SER A 263 -4.78 18.70 11.87
CA SER A 263 -5.44 19.28 13.04
C SER A 263 -4.52 20.22 13.81
N THR A 264 -3.22 19.92 13.90
CA THR A 264 -2.21 20.77 14.52
C THR A 264 -1.98 22.06 13.71
N VAL A 265 -1.88 21.94 12.38
CA VAL A 265 -1.77 23.11 11.49
C VAL A 265 -3.06 23.95 11.57
N GLN A 266 -4.23 23.32 11.58
CA GLN A 266 -5.51 24.02 11.68
C GLN A 266 -5.69 24.70 13.04
N ALA A 267 -5.22 24.10 14.14
CA ALA A 267 -5.24 24.73 15.46
C ALA A 267 -4.37 26.00 15.47
N GLU A 268 -3.20 25.97 14.84
CA GLU A 268 -2.33 27.14 14.73
C GLU A 268 -2.91 28.21 13.78
N VAL A 269 -3.54 27.81 12.67
CA VAL A 269 -4.31 28.73 11.80
C VAL A 269 -5.44 29.39 12.60
N ASN A 270 -6.20 28.61 13.36
CA ASN A 270 -7.27 29.12 14.22
C ASN A 270 -6.72 30.04 15.33
N ARG A 271 -5.55 29.72 15.89
CA ARG A 271 -4.86 30.57 16.86
C ARG A 271 -4.41 31.88 16.23
N ARG A 272 -3.88 31.89 15.00
CA ARG A 272 -3.46 33.12 14.30
C ARG A 272 -4.62 33.99 13.89
N LEU A 273 -5.68 33.38 13.36
CA LEU A 273 -6.91 34.07 12.97
C LEU A 273 -7.75 34.47 14.19
N GLY A 274 -7.57 33.80 15.34
CA GLY A 274 -8.22 34.13 16.62
C GLY A 274 -7.43 35.07 17.54
N ALA A 275 -6.09 35.08 17.46
CA ALA A 275 -5.22 35.96 18.25
C ALA A 275 -5.05 37.36 17.65
N GLY A 276 -5.66 37.62 16.49
CA GLY A 276 -5.60 38.90 15.80
C GLY A 276 -6.77 39.85 16.06
N SER A 277 -7.77 39.48 16.86
CA SER A 277 -8.86 40.42 17.14
C SER A 277 -9.58 40.08 18.43
N ALA A 278 -9.44 40.95 19.43
CA ALA A 278 -10.63 41.42 20.13
C ALA A 278 -11.65 41.79 19.05
N GLN A 279 -12.75 41.05 18.96
CA GLN A 279 -13.77 41.28 17.94
C GLN A 279 -14.30 42.71 18.05
N PRO A 280 -14.32 43.48 16.95
CA PRO A 280 -15.32 44.52 16.80
C PRO A 280 -16.67 43.81 16.57
N ALA A 281 -17.64 44.07 17.42
CA ALA A 281 -19.05 43.89 17.05
C ALA A 281 -19.30 44.76 15.80
N GLY A 282 -19.67 44.18 14.65
CA GLY A 282 -20.03 44.97 13.46
C GLY A 282 -19.71 44.40 12.07
N LYS A 283 -19.16 43.19 11.91
CA LYS A 283 -18.97 42.63 10.56
C LYS A 283 -20.32 42.35 9.89
N THR A 284 -20.47 42.75 8.62
CA THR A 284 -21.69 42.49 7.85
C THR A 284 -21.79 41.04 7.42
N VAL A 285 -23.01 40.56 7.14
CA VAL A 285 -23.26 39.22 6.58
C VAL A 285 -22.45 39.00 5.29
N ASP A 286 -22.24 40.04 4.49
CA ASP A 286 -21.52 39.96 3.22
C ASP A 286 -20.01 39.79 3.40
N GLN A 287 -19.42 40.46 4.40
CA GLN A 287 -18.02 40.26 4.78
C GLN A 287 -17.80 38.85 5.32
N LEU A 288 -18.68 38.39 6.21
CA LEU A 288 -18.64 37.04 6.77
C LEU A 288 -18.81 35.97 5.67
N ALA A 289 -19.67 36.20 4.68
CA ALA A 289 -19.86 35.26 3.56
C ALA A 289 -18.59 35.10 2.72
N ARG A 290 -17.88 36.19 2.43
CA ARG A 290 -16.59 36.14 1.69
C ARG A 290 -15.49 35.44 2.49
N GLU A 291 -15.44 35.65 3.81
CA GLU A 291 -14.53 34.92 4.71
C GLU A 291 -14.87 33.42 4.76
N VAL A 292 -16.16 33.06 4.74
CA VAL A 292 -16.59 31.66 4.62
C VAL A 292 -16.16 31.04 3.30
N ILE A 293 -16.33 31.75 2.17
CA ILE A 293 -15.88 31.28 0.84
C ILE A 293 -14.36 31.11 0.80
N ARG A 294 -13.61 31.99 1.49
CA ARG A 294 -12.16 31.88 1.66
C ARG A 294 -11.75 30.72 2.58
N GLY A 295 -12.67 30.20 3.39
CA GLY A 295 -12.46 29.06 4.29
C GLY A 295 -12.00 29.45 5.70
N ASP A 296 -12.04 30.73 6.05
CA ASP A 296 -11.56 31.28 7.34
C ASP A 296 -12.35 30.71 8.54
N TRP A 297 -13.60 30.31 8.28
CA TRP A 297 -14.53 29.78 9.27
C TRP A 297 -14.60 28.24 9.30
N GLY A 298 -13.89 27.54 8.42
CA GLY A 298 -13.94 26.07 8.30
C GLY A 298 -15.16 25.54 7.54
N ASN A 299 -15.45 24.24 7.70
CA ASN A 299 -16.54 23.54 7.00
C ASN A 299 -17.69 23.19 7.96
N GLU A 300 -18.87 22.81 7.43
CA GLU A 300 -19.94 22.26 8.28
C GLU A 300 -19.49 20.97 8.97
N PRO A 301 -19.89 20.73 10.24
CA PRO A 301 -20.76 21.59 11.07
C PRO A 301 -20.01 22.69 11.85
N GLN A 302 -18.67 22.67 11.83
CA GLN A 302 -17.81 23.50 12.66
C GLN A 302 -17.92 24.99 12.33
N ARG A 303 -18.06 25.33 11.05
CA ARG A 303 -18.30 26.70 10.58
C ARG A 303 -19.53 27.31 11.24
N SER A 304 -20.63 26.59 11.20
CA SER A 304 -21.91 27.05 11.76
C SER A 304 -21.81 27.22 13.27
N GLN A 305 -21.11 26.32 13.98
CA GLN A 305 -20.85 26.45 15.41
C GLN A 305 -19.99 27.69 15.73
N ARG A 306 -18.94 27.96 14.95
CA ARG A 306 -18.05 29.11 15.15
C ARG A 306 -18.76 30.44 14.90
N LEU A 307 -19.55 30.54 13.82
CA LEU A 307 -20.35 31.73 13.53
C LEU A 307 -21.34 32.03 14.67
N ARG A 308 -22.02 31.01 15.20
CA ARG A 308 -22.91 31.17 16.36
C ARG A 308 -22.17 31.55 17.64
N ALA A 309 -21.02 30.93 17.91
CA ALA A 309 -20.19 31.26 19.07
C ALA A 309 -19.66 32.70 19.02
N ALA A 310 -19.43 33.24 17.82
CA ALA A 310 -19.08 34.64 17.58
C ALA A 310 -20.29 35.60 17.55
N GLY A 311 -21.50 35.12 17.89
CA GLY A 311 -22.71 35.93 17.93
C GLY A 311 -23.29 36.31 16.55
N HIS A 312 -22.89 35.62 15.49
CA HIS A 312 -23.40 35.86 14.13
C HIS A 312 -24.53 34.91 13.75
N ASP A 313 -25.46 35.37 12.90
CA ASP A 313 -26.47 34.51 12.27
C ASP A 313 -25.82 33.65 11.17
N ALA A 314 -25.41 32.44 11.57
CA ALA A 314 -24.82 31.45 10.67
C ALA A 314 -25.72 31.12 9.47
N ALA A 315 -27.05 31.18 9.62
CA ALA A 315 -27.98 30.90 8.54
C ALA A 315 -28.03 32.06 7.53
N ALA A 316 -28.01 33.32 7.99
CA ALA A 316 -27.91 34.49 7.11
C ALA A 316 -26.60 34.48 6.32
N VAL A 317 -25.48 34.18 6.98
CA VAL A 317 -24.17 34.06 6.33
C VAL A 317 -24.19 32.94 5.29
N GLN A 318 -24.75 31.76 5.61
CA GLN A 318 -24.86 30.67 4.65
C GLN A 318 -25.73 31.01 3.45
N ARG A 319 -26.88 31.67 3.65
CA ARG A 319 -27.73 32.13 2.55
C ARG A 319 -26.97 33.08 1.62
N ARG A 320 -26.15 33.97 2.18
CA ARG A 320 -25.35 34.90 1.39
C ARG A 320 -24.21 34.23 0.64
N VAL A 321 -23.54 33.24 1.24
CA VAL A 321 -22.55 32.39 0.55
C VAL A 321 -23.16 31.73 -0.69
N ASN A 322 -24.38 31.20 -0.57
CA ASN A 322 -25.09 30.57 -1.69
C ASN A 322 -25.49 31.55 -2.80
N GLN A 323 -25.53 32.87 -2.54
CA GLN A 323 -25.80 33.90 -3.56
C GLN A 323 -24.54 34.36 -4.29
N LEU A 324 -23.35 34.10 -3.73
CA LEU A 324 -22.06 34.53 -4.26
C LEU A 324 -21.35 33.42 -5.07
N LEU A 325 -21.95 32.23 -5.13
CA LEU A 325 -21.49 31.04 -5.86
C LEU A 325 -22.54 30.65 -6.90
#